data_AF-A0A8T3LW80-F1
#
_entry.id   AF-A0A8T3LW80-F1
#
_cell.length_a   1.000
_cell.length_b   1.000
_cell.length_c   1.000
_cell.angle_alpha   90.00
_cell.angle_beta   90.00
_cell.angle_gamma   90.00
#
_symmetry.space_group_name_H-M   'P 1'
#
loop_
_entity.id
_entity.type
_entity.pdbx_description
1 polymer ?
#
loop_
_entity_poly.entity_id
_entity_poly.type
_entity_poly.pdbx_seq_one_letter_code
_entity_poly.pdbx_strand_id
1 'polypeptide(L)'
;MRVIIVGCGRVGARVAAELDSRGEHVTVIDISPRAFGRLPPTFKGETVRGNGTDEDVVRTAGGEQADIVMALTEGDNRNALAAQLAKHTFSVPRVIAKINDPLRGEAYRAVGVEVICRTIILGDVLVVAAQEGAEATNGFVEPATAEPRRSAPAAGSPANVKVQAAMDAAEDVTADATIVQPGDGQGGF
;
A
#
# COMPACT_ATOMS: atom_id res chain seq x y z
N MET A 1 0.26 -13.23 -9.90
CA MET A 1 0.16 -11.76 -10.05
C MET A 1 1.45 -11.13 -9.57
N ARG A 2 1.79 -9.93 -10.09
CA ARG A 2 2.89 -9.08 -9.64
C ARG A 2 2.35 -7.99 -8.73
N VAL A 3 2.81 -7.99 -7.49
CA VAL A 3 2.31 -7.16 -6.40
C VAL A 3 3.44 -6.28 -5.91
N ILE A 4 3.24 -4.96 -5.91
CA ILE A 4 4.13 -4.02 -5.22
C ILE A 4 3.46 -3.54 -3.95
N ILE A 5 4.18 -3.59 -2.84
CA ILE A 5 3.75 -3.07 -1.54
C ILE A 5 4.66 -1.91 -1.14
N VAL A 6 4.10 -0.71 -1.00
CA VAL A 6 4.80 0.46 -0.49
C VAL A 6 4.60 0.56 1.03
N GLY A 7 5.67 0.33 1.79
CA GLY A 7 5.73 0.37 3.24
C GLY A 7 5.79 -1.03 3.87
N CYS A 8 6.94 -1.38 4.44
CA CYS A 8 7.20 -2.59 5.22
C CYS A 8 6.94 -2.38 6.72
N GLY A 9 5.79 -1.76 7.04
CA GLY A 9 5.27 -1.65 8.39
C GLY A 9 4.61 -2.95 8.86
N ARG A 10 3.87 -2.91 9.97
CA ARG A 10 3.14 -4.09 10.50
C ARG A 10 2.13 -4.66 9.49
N VAL A 11 1.37 -3.78 8.83
CA VAL A 11 0.38 -4.18 7.83
C VAL A 11 1.07 -4.67 6.56
N GLY A 12 2.02 -3.90 6.02
CA GLY A 12 2.70 -4.25 4.78
C GLY A 12 3.47 -5.55 4.85
N ALA A 13 4.23 -5.79 5.93
CA ALA A 13 4.96 -7.04 6.12
C ALA A 13 4.01 -8.26 6.24
N ARG A 14 2.89 -8.12 6.96
CA ARG A 14 1.87 -9.18 7.04
C ARG A 14 1.26 -9.50 5.68
N VAL A 15 0.87 -8.48 4.93
CA VAL A 15 0.27 -8.65 3.59
C VAL A 15 1.28 -9.24 2.61
N ALA A 16 2.54 -8.77 2.65
CA ALA A 16 3.62 -9.28 1.81
C ALA A 16 3.86 -10.77 2.06
N ALA A 17 4.00 -11.17 3.32
CA ALA A 17 4.20 -12.57 3.71
C ALA A 17 3.04 -13.47 3.26
N GLU A 18 1.80 -13.03 3.46
CA GLU A 18 0.61 -13.79 3.07
C GLU A 18 0.54 -13.98 1.56
N LEU A 19 0.73 -12.93 0.76
CA LEU A 19 0.68 -13.02 -0.69
C LEU A 19 1.85 -13.85 -1.27
N ASP A 20 3.06 -13.69 -0.73
CA ASP A 20 4.22 -14.49 -1.12
C ASP A 20 4.01 -15.99 -0.84
N SER A 21 3.43 -16.32 0.33
CA SER A 21 3.09 -17.71 0.68
C SER A 21 2.04 -18.35 -0.24
N ARG A 22 1.21 -17.53 -0.90
CA ARG A 22 0.23 -17.95 -1.90
C ARG A 22 0.82 -18.08 -3.30
N GLY A 23 2.13 -17.81 -3.46
CA GLY A 23 2.86 -17.91 -4.72
C GLY A 23 2.78 -16.67 -5.60
N GLU A 24 2.36 -15.52 -5.05
CA GLU A 24 2.38 -14.25 -5.78
C GLU A 24 3.80 -13.68 -5.86
N HIS A 25 4.11 -12.94 -6.93
CA HIS A 25 5.38 -12.24 -7.06
C HIS A 25 5.30 -10.91 -6.32
N VAL A 26 5.88 -10.84 -5.12
CA VAL A 26 5.79 -9.67 -4.23
C VAL A 26 7.10 -8.89 -4.23
N THR A 27 7.01 -7.58 -4.45
CA THR A 27 8.11 -6.62 -4.24
C THR A 27 7.70 -5.62 -3.17
N VAL A 28 8.53 -5.43 -2.14
CA VAL A 28 8.25 -4.53 -1.02
C VAL A 28 9.21 -3.33 -1.04
N ILE A 29 8.65 -2.13 -1.06
CA ILE A 29 9.38 -0.86 -1.02
C ILE A 29 9.32 -0.29 0.41
N ASP A 30 10.45 0.10 0.98
CA ASP A 30 10.47 0.91 2.21
C ASP A 30 11.71 1.83 2.25
N ILE A 31 11.57 3.00 2.87
CA ILE A 31 12.68 3.96 3.03
C ILE A 31 13.72 3.44 4.03
N SER A 32 13.29 2.63 4.99
CA SER A 32 14.12 2.15 6.10
C SER A 32 14.53 0.71 5.85
N PRO A 33 15.84 0.41 5.66
CA PRO A 33 16.32 -0.97 5.50
C PRO A 33 15.95 -1.86 6.68
N ARG A 34 15.88 -1.28 7.89
CA ARG A 34 15.49 -2.00 9.11
C ARG A 34 14.05 -2.51 9.05
N ALA A 35 13.19 -1.92 8.22
CA ALA A 35 11.80 -2.33 8.10
C ALA A 35 11.65 -3.74 7.50
N PHE A 36 12.54 -4.11 6.58
CA PHE A 36 12.53 -5.43 5.95
C PHE A 36 12.77 -6.58 6.93
N GLY A 37 13.38 -6.32 8.10
CA GLY A 37 13.50 -7.31 9.18
C GLY A 37 12.16 -7.77 9.76
N ARG A 38 11.02 -7.16 9.39
CA ARG A 38 9.68 -7.63 9.74
C ARG A 38 9.16 -8.74 8.81
N LEU A 39 9.78 -8.92 7.65
CA LEU A 39 9.43 -10.00 6.74
C LEU A 39 9.92 -11.32 7.34
N PRO A 40 9.14 -12.40 7.23
CA PRO A 40 9.56 -13.69 7.75
C PRO A 40 10.77 -14.21 6.95
N PRO A 41 11.64 -15.05 7.56
CA PRO A 41 12.76 -15.68 6.84
C PRO A 41 12.33 -16.53 5.63
N THR A 42 11.06 -16.93 5.58
CA THR A 42 10.47 -17.69 4.47
C THR A 42 10.03 -16.82 3.30
N PHE A 43 10.07 -15.50 3.41
CA PHE A 43 9.68 -14.57 2.36
C PHE A 43 10.64 -14.68 1.17
N LYS A 44 10.11 -14.92 -0.03
CA LYS A 44 10.88 -15.13 -1.26
C LYS A 44 10.83 -13.96 -2.24
N GLY A 45 9.99 -12.97 -1.96
CA GLY A 45 9.86 -11.76 -2.75
C GLY A 45 11.08 -10.83 -2.67
N GLU A 46 10.99 -9.73 -3.39
CA GLU A 46 12.06 -8.74 -3.51
C GLU A 46 11.87 -7.57 -2.55
N THR A 47 12.98 -6.94 -2.14
CA THR A 47 12.95 -5.72 -1.32
C THR A 47 13.70 -4.59 -2.01
N VAL A 48 13.06 -3.42 -2.08
CA VAL A 48 13.64 -2.21 -2.68
C VAL A 48 13.68 -1.12 -1.62
N ARG A 49 14.88 -0.63 -1.32
CA ARG A 49 15.04 0.52 -0.43
C ARG A 49 14.78 1.79 -1.24
N GLY A 50 13.83 2.62 -0.79
CA GLY A 50 13.55 3.89 -1.42
C GLY A 50 12.21 4.48 -1.01
N ASN A 51 11.94 5.70 -1.49
CA ASN A 51 10.65 6.34 -1.30
C ASN A 51 9.65 5.84 -2.35
N GLY A 52 8.53 5.25 -1.95
CA GLY A 52 7.52 4.78 -2.91
C GLY A 52 6.69 5.87 -3.58
N THR A 53 6.98 7.15 -3.33
CA THR A 53 6.48 8.28 -4.14
C THR A 53 7.48 8.71 -5.21
N ASP A 54 8.64 8.06 -5.32
CA ASP A 54 9.66 8.31 -6.32
C ASP A 54 9.46 7.36 -7.52
N GLU A 55 9.37 7.93 -8.71
CA GLU A 55 9.16 7.18 -9.95
C GLU A 55 10.29 6.16 -10.20
N ASP A 56 11.55 6.52 -9.97
CA ASP A 56 12.68 5.63 -10.23
C ASP A 56 12.69 4.45 -9.27
N VAL A 57 12.30 4.66 -8.01
CA VAL A 57 12.11 3.60 -7.02
C VAL A 57 11.01 2.63 -7.46
N VAL A 58 9.85 3.17 -7.86
CA VAL A 58 8.71 2.34 -8.29
C VAL A 58 9.02 1.60 -9.60
N ARG A 59 9.76 2.22 -10.54
CA ARG A 59 10.23 1.56 -11.76
C ARG A 59 11.18 0.41 -11.42
N THR A 60 12.13 0.65 -10.52
CA THR A 60 13.07 -0.38 -10.03
C THR A 60 12.34 -1.55 -9.38
N ALA A 61 11.22 -1.30 -8.70
CA ALA A 61 10.37 -2.33 -8.10
C ALA A 61 9.48 -3.07 -9.11
N GLY A 62 9.60 -2.81 -10.42
CA GLY A 62 8.79 -3.45 -11.47
C GLY A 62 7.43 -2.80 -11.70
N GLY A 63 7.29 -1.50 -11.44
CA GLY A 63 6.03 -0.75 -11.57
C GLY A 63 5.34 -0.93 -12.92
N GLU A 64 6.11 -1.01 -14.01
CA GLU A 64 5.59 -1.20 -15.37
C GLU A 64 4.89 -2.55 -15.59
N GLN A 65 5.21 -3.58 -14.80
CA GLN A 65 4.62 -4.91 -14.91
C GLN A 65 3.70 -5.25 -13.74
N ALA A 66 3.45 -4.30 -12.83
CA ALA A 66 2.65 -4.56 -11.64
C ALA A 66 1.16 -4.73 -12.00
N ASP A 67 0.56 -5.83 -11.52
CA ASP A 67 -0.90 -6.03 -11.60
C ASP A 67 -1.61 -5.19 -10.53
N ILE A 68 -0.95 -5.01 -9.39
CA ILE A 68 -1.47 -4.29 -8.23
C ILE A 68 -0.35 -3.57 -7.47
N VAL A 69 -0.65 -2.34 -7.05
CA VAL A 69 0.17 -1.58 -6.09
C VAL A 69 -0.65 -1.32 -4.83
N MET A 70 -0.07 -1.59 -3.66
CA MET A 70 -0.68 -1.31 -2.37
C MET A 70 0.19 -0.35 -1.55
N ALA A 71 -0.31 0.85 -1.28
CA ALA A 71 0.37 1.84 -0.46
C ALA A 71 -0.08 1.76 1.00
N LEU A 72 0.80 1.19 1.84
CA LEU A 72 0.51 0.72 3.20
C LEU A 72 1.38 1.38 4.27
N THR A 73 2.00 2.53 3.97
CA THR A 73 2.77 3.31 4.95
C THR A 73 1.85 3.90 6.03
N GLU A 74 2.43 4.48 7.09
CA GLU A 74 1.64 5.20 8.11
C GLU A 74 1.25 6.63 7.72
N GLY A 75 1.62 7.11 6.53
CA GLY A 75 1.27 8.47 6.07
C GLY A 75 0.23 8.46 4.97
N ASP A 76 -0.95 9.03 5.23
CA ASP A 76 -2.05 9.09 4.26
C ASP A 76 -1.67 9.82 2.96
N ASN A 77 -0.98 10.96 3.08
CA ASN A 77 -0.53 11.72 1.90
C ASN A 77 0.46 10.90 1.06
N ARG A 78 1.43 10.23 1.69
CA ARG A 78 2.38 9.35 0.97
C ARG A 78 1.65 8.21 0.28
N ASN A 79 0.64 7.62 0.93
CA ASN A 79 -0.11 6.51 0.35
C ASN A 79 -0.96 6.97 -0.85
N ALA A 80 -1.58 8.15 -0.77
CA ALA A 80 -2.31 8.73 -1.88
C ALA A 80 -1.39 9.06 -3.07
N LEU A 81 -0.26 9.72 -2.82
CA LEU A 81 0.72 10.07 -3.85
C LEU A 81 1.32 8.83 -4.53
N ALA A 82 1.77 7.84 -3.74
CA ALA A 82 2.28 6.57 -4.27
C ALA A 82 1.23 5.84 -5.11
N ALA A 83 -0.03 5.88 -4.68
CA ALA A 83 -1.13 5.29 -5.42
C ALA A 83 -1.39 6.01 -6.75
N GLN A 84 -1.36 7.33 -6.76
CA GLN A 84 -1.54 8.13 -7.98
C GLN A 84 -0.39 7.93 -8.95
N LEU A 85 0.85 7.92 -8.47
CA LEU A 85 2.04 7.60 -9.27
C LEU A 85 1.88 6.24 -9.95
N ALA A 86 1.53 5.19 -9.20
CA ALA A 86 1.26 3.87 -9.75
C ALA A 86 0.13 3.89 -10.80
N LYS A 87 -0.96 4.63 -10.53
CA LYS A 87 -2.13 4.64 -11.40
C LYS A 87 -1.90 5.40 -12.70
N HIS A 88 -1.22 6.55 -12.64
CA HIS A 88 -1.13 7.50 -13.75
C HIS A 88 0.17 7.37 -14.53
N THR A 89 1.29 7.11 -13.86
CA THR A 89 2.59 6.97 -14.53
C THR A 89 2.79 5.54 -15.03
N PHE A 90 2.50 4.56 -14.17
CA PHE A 90 2.72 3.15 -14.49
C PHE A 90 1.48 2.44 -15.04
N SER A 91 0.33 3.14 -15.12
CA SER A 91 -0.93 2.58 -15.60
C SER A 91 -1.36 1.29 -14.90
N VAL A 92 -0.99 1.14 -13.61
CA VAL A 92 -1.27 -0.08 -12.86
C VAL A 92 -2.78 -0.33 -12.80
N PRO A 93 -3.25 -1.54 -13.15
CA PRO A 93 -4.68 -1.83 -13.24
C PRO A 93 -5.44 -1.54 -11.93
N ARG A 94 -4.87 -1.98 -10.80
CA ARG A 94 -5.46 -1.82 -9.47
C ARG A 94 -4.49 -1.18 -8.49
N VAL A 95 -4.97 -0.18 -7.77
CA VAL A 95 -4.16 0.52 -6.78
C VAL A 95 -4.96 0.74 -5.51
N ILE A 96 -4.41 0.26 -4.39
CA ILE A 96 -5.05 0.34 -3.08
C ILE A 96 -4.21 1.23 -2.15
N ALA A 97 -4.84 2.22 -1.51
CA ALA A 97 -4.21 3.02 -0.47
C ALA A 97 -4.84 2.76 0.89
N LYS A 98 -3.99 2.52 1.90
CA LYS A 98 -4.39 2.56 3.31
C LYS A 98 -4.50 4.01 3.76
N ILE A 99 -5.68 4.42 4.19
CA ILE A 99 -5.94 5.78 4.70
C ILE A 99 -6.40 5.68 6.16
N ASN A 100 -5.98 6.61 7.01
CA ASN A 100 -6.41 6.65 8.40
C ASN A 100 -7.49 7.72 8.62
N ASP A 101 -7.42 8.86 7.94
CA ASP A 101 -8.40 9.94 8.02
C ASP A 101 -9.62 9.65 7.12
N PRO A 102 -10.82 9.36 7.68
CA PRO A 102 -12.01 9.08 6.90
C PRO A 102 -12.42 10.21 5.95
N LEU A 103 -12.23 11.47 6.37
CA LEU A 103 -12.60 12.65 5.58
C LEU A 103 -11.77 12.73 4.30
N ARG A 104 -10.51 12.30 4.35
CA ARG A 104 -9.64 12.23 3.17
C ARG A 104 -9.94 11.03 2.28
N GLY A 105 -10.44 9.94 2.87
CA GLY A 105 -10.73 8.70 2.15
C GLY A 105 -11.73 8.90 1.01
N GLU A 106 -12.77 9.73 1.20
CA GLU A 106 -13.73 10.06 0.15
C GLU A 106 -13.10 10.85 -0.99
N ALA A 107 -12.28 11.84 -0.66
CA ALA A 107 -11.55 12.65 -1.64
C ALA A 107 -10.64 11.77 -2.50
N TYR A 108 -9.89 10.82 -1.91
CA TYR A 108 -9.01 9.93 -2.65
C TYR A 108 -9.76 8.91 -3.52
N ARG A 109 -10.94 8.43 -3.10
CA ARG A 109 -11.75 7.56 -3.98
C ARG A 109 -12.22 8.26 -5.24
N ALA A 110 -12.52 9.56 -5.15
CA ALA A 110 -12.92 10.35 -6.31
C ALA A 110 -11.83 10.41 -7.40
N VAL A 111 -10.57 10.10 -7.05
CA VAL A 111 -9.40 10.19 -7.95
C VAL A 111 -9.00 8.82 -8.52
N GLY A 112 -9.84 7.80 -8.33
CA GLY A 112 -9.61 6.46 -8.85
C GLY A 112 -8.68 5.58 -8.00
N VAL A 113 -8.40 5.99 -6.75
CA VAL A 113 -7.66 5.18 -5.77
C VAL A 113 -8.63 4.32 -4.97
N GLU A 114 -8.44 3.01 -4.94
CA GLU A 114 -9.19 2.13 -4.04
C GLU A 114 -8.73 2.40 -2.60
N VAL A 115 -9.63 2.80 -1.71
CA VAL A 115 -9.26 3.20 -0.33
C VAL A 115 -9.77 2.19 0.69
N ILE A 116 -8.84 1.68 1.50
CA ILE A 116 -9.11 0.96 2.74
C ILE A 116 -8.86 1.90 3.91
N CYS A 117 -9.92 2.29 4.61
CA CYS A 117 -9.83 3.20 5.75
C CYS A 117 -9.70 2.42 7.06
N ARG A 118 -8.56 2.53 7.74
CA ARG A 118 -8.31 1.84 9.01
C ARG A 118 -9.31 2.26 10.08
N THR A 119 -9.58 3.55 10.21
CA THR A 119 -10.42 4.11 11.27
C THR A 119 -11.87 3.62 11.18
N ILE A 120 -12.42 3.54 9.96
CA ILE A 120 -13.76 3.01 9.74
C ILE A 120 -13.80 1.52 10.09
N ILE A 121 -12.92 0.71 9.47
CA ILE A 121 -12.93 -0.75 9.67
C ILE A 121 -12.70 -1.13 11.13
N LEU A 122 -11.71 -0.51 11.78
CA LEU A 122 -11.41 -0.79 13.18
C LEU A 122 -12.54 -0.28 14.08
N GLY A 123 -13.11 0.89 13.80
CA GLY A 123 -14.25 1.43 14.54
C GLY A 123 -15.44 0.48 14.53
N ASP A 124 -15.82 -0.01 13.35
CA ASP A 124 -16.93 -0.94 13.17
C ASP A 124 -16.73 -2.23 13.98
N VAL A 125 -15.53 -2.84 13.91
CA VAL A 125 -15.21 -4.04 14.69
C VAL A 125 -15.22 -3.78 16.20
N LEU A 126 -14.76 -2.61 16.65
CA LEU A 126 -14.77 -2.25 18.07
C LEU A 126 -16.18 -2.03 18.61
N VAL A 127 -17.11 -1.52 17.79
CA VAL A 127 -18.52 -1.40 18.18
C VAL A 127 -19.12 -2.77 18.43
N VAL A 128 -18.89 -3.74 17.53
CA VAL A 128 -19.33 -5.13 17.71
C VAL A 128 -18.72 -5.73 18.97
N ALA A 129 -17.40 -5.60 19.14
CA ALA A 129 -16.69 -6.14 20.30
C ALA A 129 -17.19 -5.53 21.62
N ALA A 130 -17.61 -4.27 21.64
CA ALA A 130 -18.17 -3.61 22.82
C ALA A 130 -19.58 -4.13 23.18
N GLN A 131 -20.36 -4.56 22.19
CA GLN A 131 -21.73 -5.05 22.37
C GLN A 131 -21.78 -6.55 22.69
N GLU A 132 -20.92 -7.33 22.05
CA GLU A 132 -20.99 -8.80 22.04
C GLU A 132 -19.75 -9.46 22.67
N GLY A 133 -18.75 -8.69 23.07
CA GLY A 133 -17.46 -9.16 23.56
C GLY A 133 -16.44 -9.39 22.44
N ALA A 134 -15.14 -9.33 22.78
CA ALA A 134 -14.06 -9.48 21.79
C ALA A 134 -14.08 -10.83 21.06
N GLU A 135 -14.62 -11.88 21.71
CA GLU A 135 -14.78 -13.22 21.16
C GLU A 135 -15.70 -13.24 19.92
N ALA A 136 -16.70 -12.36 19.85
CA ALA A 136 -17.62 -12.24 18.70
C ALA A 136 -16.90 -11.83 17.40
N THR A 137 -15.72 -11.20 17.52
CA THR A 137 -14.87 -10.82 16.39
C THR A 137 -13.69 -11.77 16.18
N ASN A 138 -13.47 -12.69 17.13
CA ASN A 138 -12.25 -13.48 17.26
C ASN A 138 -10.96 -12.62 17.28
N GLY A 139 -11.07 -11.32 17.59
CA GLY A 139 -9.98 -10.34 17.47
C GLY A 139 -9.61 -9.93 16.03
N PHE A 140 -10.41 -10.31 15.03
CA PHE A 140 -10.18 -10.04 13.61
C PHE A 140 -11.41 -9.42 12.94
N VAL A 141 -11.21 -8.83 11.75
CA VAL A 141 -12.30 -8.51 10.84
C VAL A 141 -12.51 -9.77 10.00
N GLU A 142 -13.64 -10.47 10.14
CA GLU A 142 -14.01 -11.54 9.21
C GLU A 142 -13.95 -10.95 7.78
N PRO A 143 -13.18 -11.56 6.85
CA PRO A 143 -13.08 -11.04 5.51
C PRO A 143 -14.48 -11.00 4.90
N ALA A 144 -14.87 -9.86 4.33
CA ALA A 144 -16.13 -9.77 3.60
C ALA A 144 -16.16 -10.94 2.60
N THR A 145 -17.25 -11.70 2.58
CA THR A 145 -17.51 -12.83 1.66
C THR A 145 -17.69 -12.37 0.21
N ALA A 146 -17.00 -11.30 -0.18
CA ALA A 146 -17.19 -10.55 -1.40
C ALA A 146 -16.49 -11.25 -2.55
N GLU A 147 -17.30 -11.77 -3.48
CA GLU A 147 -16.85 -12.00 -4.85
C GLU A 147 -16.11 -10.75 -5.37
N PRO A 148 -15.00 -10.91 -6.12
CA PRO A 148 -14.17 -9.79 -6.55
C PRO A 148 -14.97 -8.82 -7.45
N ARG A 149 -15.25 -7.61 -6.95
CA ARG A 149 -15.87 -6.54 -7.74
C ARG A 149 -14.87 -6.06 -8.79
N ARG A 150 -15.10 -6.43 -10.05
CA ARG A 150 -14.33 -5.96 -11.20
C ARG A 150 -14.64 -4.50 -11.53
N SER A 151 -13.55 -3.77 -11.77
CA SER A 151 -13.36 -2.54 -12.56
C SER A 151 -13.17 -1.22 -11.79
N ALA A 152 -11.93 -0.74 -11.84
CA ALA A 152 -11.57 0.64 -11.56
C ALA A 152 -12.06 1.55 -12.71
N PRO A 153 -12.40 2.84 -12.45
CA PRO A 153 -12.86 3.76 -13.48
C PRO A 153 -11.74 4.16 -14.46
N ALA A 154 -12.12 4.53 -15.69
CA ALA A 154 -11.20 4.87 -16.78
C ALA A 154 -10.47 6.21 -16.56
N ALA A 155 -9.21 6.29 -16.99
CA ALA A 155 -8.40 7.50 -16.93
C ALA A 155 -8.98 8.62 -17.81
N GLY A 156 -9.06 9.85 -17.29
CA GLY A 156 -9.50 11.06 -18.03
C GLY A 156 -10.82 11.69 -17.56
N SER A 157 -11.40 11.22 -16.45
CA SER A 157 -12.64 11.79 -15.93
C SER A 157 -12.43 13.22 -15.39
N PRO A 158 -13.49 14.06 -15.37
CA PRO A 158 -13.45 15.40 -14.77
C PRO A 158 -12.99 15.43 -13.30
N ALA A 159 -13.09 14.28 -12.61
CA ALA A 159 -12.59 14.12 -11.24
C ALA A 159 -11.05 14.16 -11.18
N ASN A 160 -10.34 13.69 -12.21
CA ASN A 160 -8.87 13.68 -12.23
C ASN A 160 -8.26 15.09 -12.36
N VAL A 161 -8.96 16.05 -12.97
CA VAL A 161 -8.44 17.41 -13.22
C VAL A 161 -8.41 18.27 -11.95
N LYS A 162 -9.40 18.14 -11.07
CA LYS A 162 -9.47 18.90 -9.81
C LYS A 162 -8.46 18.44 -8.75
N VAL A 163 -7.89 17.24 -8.95
CA VAL A 163 -7.06 16.55 -7.98
C VAL A 163 -5.59 16.94 -8.11
N GLN A 164 -5.12 17.15 -9.34
CA GLN A 164 -3.76 17.66 -9.60
C GLN A 164 -3.50 18.97 -8.83
N ALA A 165 -4.47 19.88 -8.84
CA ALA A 165 -4.40 21.15 -8.12
C ALA A 165 -4.30 21.01 -6.59
N ALA A 166 -4.76 19.89 -6.00
CA ALA A 166 -4.64 19.62 -4.58
C ALA A 166 -3.31 18.94 -4.21
N MET A 167 -2.66 18.26 -5.17
CA MET A 167 -1.39 17.55 -5.00
C MET A 167 -0.19 18.49 -5.10
N ASP A 168 -0.24 19.48 -5.99
CA ASP A 168 0.85 20.46 -6.22
C ASP A 168 1.16 21.32 -4.96
N ALA A 169 0.31 21.27 -3.93
CA ALA A 169 0.49 21.96 -2.66
C ALA A 169 1.34 21.19 -1.62
N ALA A 170 1.83 19.98 -1.92
CA ALA A 170 2.36 19.05 -0.92
C ALA A 170 3.80 18.52 -1.13
N GLU A 171 4.57 19.01 -2.10
CA GLU A 171 5.91 18.47 -2.40
C GLU A 171 7.06 19.19 -1.65
N ASP A 172 7.80 18.44 -0.81
CA ASP A 172 9.26 18.60 -0.68
C ASP A 172 9.92 17.29 -0.18
N VAL A 173 11.15 17.07 -0.67
CA VAL A 173 12.19 16.07 -0.31
C VAL A 173 12.21 14.70 -1.03
N THR A 174 13.22 14.54 -1.90
CA THR A 174 13.66 13.33 -2.62
C THR A 174 14.91 12.69 -2.00
N ALA A 175 15.05 11.36 -2.06
CA ALA A 175 16.32 10.64 -1.82
C ALA A 175 16.36 9.26 -2.53
N ASP A 176 17.52 8.93 -3.10
CA ASP A 176 17.82 7.86 -4.08
C ASP A 176 17.44 6.41 -3.68
N ALA A 177 17.10 5.62 -4.71
CA ALA A 177 16.72 4.20 -4.66
C ALA A 177 17.93 3.24 -4.63
N THR A 178 17.81 2.10 -3.94
CA THR A 178 18.77 0.97 -4.07
C THR A 178 18.08 -0.36 -3.79
N ILE A 179 18.34 -1.39 -4.60
CA ILE A 179 17.85 -2.76 -4.35
C ILE A 179 18.65 -3.35 -3.19
N VAL A 180 17.97 -3.94 -2.19
CA VAL A 180 18.61 -4.61 -1.05
C VAL A 180 18.18 -6.06 -1.04
N GLN A 181 19.13 -6.99 -0.90
CA GLN A 181 18.80 -8.41 -0.78
C GLN A 181 18.37 -8.74 0.66
N PRO A 182 17.39 -9.64 0.87
CA PRO A 182 17.00 -10.07 2.22
C PRO A 182 18.15 -10.85 2.89
N GLY A 183 19.02 -10.15 3.62
CA GLY A 183 20.18 -10.77 4.30
C GLY A 183 21.28 -9.81 4.75
N ASP A 184 21.38 -8.62 4.16
CA ASP A 184 22.52 -7.71 4.38
C ASP A 184 22.45 -6.87 5.69
N GLY A 185 21.63 -7.31 6.65
CA GLY A 185 21.34 -6.60 7.89
C GLY A 185 22.12 -7.06 9.12
N GLN A 186 23.16 -7.89 8.99
CA GLN A 186 24.01 -8.27 10.13
C GLN A 186 25.45 -7.77 9.97
N GLY A 187 25.81 -6.81 10.82
CA GLY A 187 27.20 -6.47 11.09
C GLY A 187 27.40 -5.07 11.66
N GLY A 188 27.70 -4.97 12.95
CA GLY A 188 28.46 -3.84 13.50
C GLY A 188 27.91 -3.21 14.78
N PHE A 189 28.26 -3.85 15.92
CA PHE A 189 28.37 -3.37 17.31
C PHE A 189 27.23 -2.58 17.96
#